data_AF-A0A4V2XPI5-F1
#
_entry.id   AF-A0A4V2XPI5-F1
#
_cell.length_a   1.000
_cell.length_b   1.000
_cell.length_c   1.000
_cell.angle_alpha   90.00
_cell.angle_beta   90.00
_cell.angle_gamma   90.00
#
_symmetry.space_group_name_H-M   'P 1'
#
loop_
_entity.id
_entity.type
_entity.pdbx_description
1 polymer ?
#
loop_
_entity_poly.entity_id
_entity_poly.type
_entity_poly.pdbx_seq_one_letter_code
_entity_poly.pdbx_strand_id
1 'polypeptide(L)'
;MSLARLARYLRGGVAPGAARAHPGCRDPRPPERSVPVTLPGLLYFATRSPVWGGGRAFYDPGVAEEETPARAHLLTLGQFSDIAAQEMGRAPGRDLALGDGLLRPGGSARLGPGRYETLVCAGELAGLPVLTFTAPWDSGDVPWLAPSAGYLRQLGDGLVEGRGWSPARAAHYLATRPGARGHWDPAAVRALLDTPAEWPAGRGRPWS
;
A
#
# COMPACT_ATOMS: atom_id res chain seq x y z
N MET A 1 -4.43 -0.04 -0.78
CA MET A 1 -4.45 0.78 0.46
C MET A 1 -5.83 0.65 1.12
N SER A 2 -5.96 0.74 2.45
CA SER A 2 -7.30 0.77 3.10
C SER A 2 -7.95 2.15 2.97
N LEU A 3 -9.28 2.24 3.11
CA LEU A 3 -9.99 3.53 3.03
C LEU A 3 -9.58 4.48 4.15
N ALA A 4 -9.43 3.96 5.38
CA ALA A 4 -8.98 4.75 6.52
C ALA A 4 -7.56 5.32 6.31
N ARG A 5 -6.66 4.55 5.69
CA ARG A 5 -5.32 5.02 5.35
C ARG A 5 -5.36 6.05 4.22
N LEU A 6 -6.09 5.78 3.14
CA LEU A 6 -6.26 6.73 2.03
C LEU A 6 -6.81 8.08 2.51
N ALA A 7 -7.78 8.05 3.42
CA ALA A 7 -8.38 9.24 3.98
C ALA A 7 -7.39 10.18 4.69
N ARG A 8 -6.27 9.64 5.23
CA ARG A 8 -5.19 10.46 5.80
C ARG A 8 -4.37 11.19 4.74
N TYR A 9 -4.13 10.55 3.59
CA TYR A 9 -3.45 11.23 2.48
C TYR A 9 -4.33 12.30 1.85
N LEU A 10 -5.65 12.07 1.80
CA LEU A 10 -6.62 13.01 1.24
C LEU A 10 -6.82 14.22 2.16
N ARG A 11 -7.19 14.01 3.42
CA ARG A 11 -7.51 15.10 4.36
C ARG A 11 -6.29 15.72 5.04
N GLY A 12 -5.16 15.01 5.04
CA GLY A 12 -4.00 15.39 5.82
C GLY A 12 -4.21 15.18 7.33
N GLY A 13 -3.28 15.71 8.11
CA GLY A 13 -3.31 15.71 9.57
C GLY A 13 -2.29 14.79 10.22
N VAL A 14 -2.34 14.74 11.55
CA VAL A 14 -1.41 13.98 12.40
C VAL A 14 -2.23 12.92 13.13
N ALA A 15 -1.94 11.65 12.90
CA ALA A 15 -2.52 10.61 13.76
C ALA A 15 -1.92 10.72 15.17
N PRO A 16 -2.69 10.48 16.25
CA PRO A 16 -2.14 10.48 17.60
C PRO A 16 -0.89 9.58 17.69
N GLY A 17 0.24 10.14 18.13
CA GLY A 17 1.53 9.43 18.23
C GLY A 17 2.31 9.26 16.92
N ALA A 18 1.84 9.82 15.80
CA ALA A 18 2.59 9.76 14.53
C ALA A 18 3.77 10.72 14.52
N ALA A 19 4.92 10.23 14.07
CA ALA A 19 6.14 11.02 13.91
C ALA A 19 6.09 12.02 12.75
N ARG A 20 5.10 11.91 11.84
CA ARG A 20 4.95 12.78 10.68
C ARG A 20 3.48 13.12 10.41
N ALA A 21 3.25 14.38 10.04
CA ALA A 21 1.99 14.84 9.49
C ALA A 21 1.87 14.42 8.02
N HIS A 22 0.65 14.08 7.60
CA HIS A 22 0.30 14.05 6.18
C HIS A 22 -0.09 15.46 5.75
N PRO A 23 0.52 16.03 4.69
CA PRO A 23 0.14 17.35 4.18
C PRO A 23 -1.31 17.42 3.69
N GLY A 24 -1.87 16.30 3.23
CA GLY A 24 -3.19 16.27 2.59
C GLY A 24 -3.13 16.56 1.10
N CYS A 25 -4.23 16.28 0.40
CA CYS A 25 -4.41 16.63 -1.01
C CYS A 25 -5.11 17.98 -1.14
N ARG A 26 -4.93 18.64 -2.30
CA ARG A 26 -5.70 19.83 -2.68
C ARG A 26 -7.20 19.56 -2.69
N ASP A 27 -7.59 18.33 -3.07
CA ASP A 27 -8.96 17.83 -3.01
C ASP A 27 -9.08 16.74 -1.92
N PRO A 28 -9.65 17.07 -0.74
CA PRO A 28 -9.73 16.15 0.40
C PRO A 28 -10.96 15.23 0.36
N ARG A 29 -11.80 15.31 -0.67
CA ARG A 29 -13.02 14.50 -0.79
C ARG A 29 -12.68 13.00 -0.85
N PRO A 30 -13.53 12.12 -0.30
CA PRO A 30 -13.32 10.67 -0.43
C PRO A 30 -13.33 10.24 -1.92
N PRO A 31 -12.72 9.09 -2.26
CA PRO A 31 -12.82 8.55 -3.61
C PRO A 31 -14.29 8.28 -3.95
N GLU A 32 -14.68 8.59 -5.19
CA GLU A 32 -16.06 8.37 -5.66
C GLU A 32 -16.47 6.90 -5.59
N ARG A 33 -15.51 6.01 -5.84
CA ARG A 33 -15.71 4.57 -5.81
C ARG A 33 -14.48 3.87 -5.28
N SER A 34 -14.67 2.77 -4.56
CA SER A 34 -13.57 1.90 -4.14
C SER A 34 -14.00 0.45 -4.27
N VAL A 35 -13.25 -0.33 -5.04
CA VAL A 35 -13.61 -1.73 -5.34
C VAL A 35 -12.44 -2.68 -5.19
N PRO A 36 -12.69 -3.93 -4.76
CA PRO A 36 -11.67 -4.97 -4.76
C PRO A 36 -11.26 -5.30 -6.21
N VAL A 37 -9.96 -5.38 -6.49
CA VAL A 37 -9.40 -5.80 -7.80
C VAL A 37 -8.22 -6.73 -7.62
N THR A 38 -8.06 -7.71 -8.50
CA THR A 38 -6.85 -8.53 -8.57
C THR A 38 -5.99 -8.02 -9.72
N LEU A 39 -4.73 -7.72 -9.43
CA LEU A 39 -3.75 -7.25 -10.41
C LEU A 39 -2.84 -8.43 -10.80
N PRO A 40 -2.46 -8.58 -12.08
CA PRO A 40 -1.35 -9.47 -12.44
C PRO A 40 -0.06 -8.95 -11.78
N GLY A 41 0.89 -9.80 -11.42
CA GLY A 41 2.13 -9.38 -10.77
C GLY A 41 2.23 -9.79 -9.31
N LEU A 42 3.43 -9.64 -8.77
CA LEU A 42 3.84 -10.23 -7.49
C LEU A 42 4.03 -9.18 -6.40
N LEU A 43 3.40 -9.39 -5.25
CA LEU A 43 3.74 -8.69 -4.01
C LEU A 43 4.97 -9.34 -3.37
N TYR A 44 5.97 -8.53 -3.03
CA TYR A 44 7.18 -8.97 -2.32
C TYR A 44 7.57 -8.00 -1.20
N PHE A 45 8.33 -8.49 -0.21
CA PHE A 45 8.81 -7.70 0.91
C PHE A 45 10.31 -7.49 0.85
N ALA A 46 10.73 -6.23 0.83
CA ALA A 46 12.13 -5.83 0.82
C ALA A 46 12.32 -4.50 1.53
N THR A 47 13.57 -4.17 1.87
CA THR A 47 13.99 -2.88 2.44
C THR A 47 13.34 -2.55 3.80
N ARG A 48 14.12 -2.03 4.75
CA ARG A 48 13.57 -1.74 6.08
C ARG A 48 12.61 -0.55 6.05
N SER A 49 11.40 -0.74 6.59
CA SER A 49 10.47 0.33 6.92
C SER A 49 10.86 0.95 8.27
N PRO A 50 11.13 2.27 8.35
CA PRO A 50 11.35 2.93 9.64
C PRO A 50 10.07 2.99 10.49
N VAL A 51 8.90 2.98 9.84
CA VAL A 51 7.59 3.04 10.52
C VAL A 51 7.21 1.68 11.11
N TRP A 52 7.54 0.60 10.40
CA TRP A 52 7.05 -0.74 10.74
C TRP A 52 8.13 -1.67 11.29
N GLY A 53 9.42 -1.31 11.20
CA GLY A 53 10.51 -2.09 11.78
C GLY A 53 10.93 -3.36 11.01
N GLY A 54 10.36 -3.63 9.84
CA GLY A 54 10.66 -4.79 8.98
C GLY A 54 10.56 -4.46 7.48
N GLY A 55 10.58 -5.49 6.62
CA GLY A 55 10.39 -5.37 5.17
C GLY A 55 9.07 -4.70 4.80
N ARG A 56 9.11 -3.79 3.82
CA ARG A 56 7.90 -3.16 3.27
C ARG A 56 7.47 -3.83 1.98
N ALA A 57 6.20 -3.67 1.61
CA ALA A 57 5.65 -4.31 0.43
C ALA A 57 5.94 -3.49 -0.83
N PHE A 58 6.41 -4.16 -1.87
CA PHE A 58 6.50 -3.65 -3.23
C PHE A 58 5.72 -4.57 -4.16
N TYR A 59 5.50 -4.08 -5.37
CA TYR A 59 4.78 -4.78 -6.42
C TYR A 59 5.66 -4.88 -7.66
N ASP A 60 5.86 -6.10 -8.13
CA ASP A 60 6.60 -6.45 -9.34
C ASP A 60 5.60 -6.80 -10.45
N PRO A 61 5.41 -5.93 -11.46
CA PRO A 61 4.52 -6.20 -12.57
C PRO A 61 5.08 -7.21 -13.58
N GLY A 62 6.37 -7.56 -13.52
CA GLY A 62 7.03 -8.47 -14.45
C GLY A 62 6.67 -9.94 -14.25
N VAL A 63 6.20 -10.31 -13.07
CA VAL A 63 5.77 -11.68 -12.71
C VAL A 63 4.27 -11.83 -12.98
N ALA A 64 3.89 -11.70 -14.25
CA ALA A 64 2.49 -11.54 -14.68
C ALA A 64 1.59 -12.77 -14.40
N GLU A 65 2.18 -13.94 -14.17
CA GLU A 65 1.50 -15.18 -13.78
C GLU A 65 1.02 -15.18 -12.32
N GLU A 66 1.58 -14.30 -11.49
CA GLU A 66 1.16 -14.13 -10.10
C GLU A 66 -0.03 -13.18 -9.99
N GLU A 67 -0.77 -13.32 -8.90
CA GLU A 67 -1.90 -12.45 -8.60
C GLU A 67 -1.66 -11.65 -7.31
N THR A 68 -1.79 -10.33 -7.43
CA THR A 68 -1.72 -9.41 -6.29
C THR A 68 -3.10 -8.86 -5.95
N PRO A 69 -3.64 -9.19 -4.77
CA PRO A 69 -4.90 -8.67 -4.34
C PRO A 69 -4.79 -7.21 -3.90
N ALA A 70 -5.63 -6.37 -4.48
CA ALA A 70 -5.62 -4.93 -4.23
C ALA A 70 -7.04 -4.36 -4.07
N ARG A 71 -7.07 -3.06 -3.79
CA ARG A 71 -8.27 -2.23 -3.79
C ARG A 71 -7.99 -1.04 -4.70
N ALA A 72 -8.80 -0.88 -5.74
CA ALA A 72 -8.76 0.27 -6.62
C ALA A 72 -9.64 1.38 -6.04
N HIS A 73 -9.12 2.60 -6.05
CA HIS A 73 -9.83 3.80 -5.62
C HIS A 73 -9.95 4.72 -6.84
N LEU A 74 -11.18 5.11 -7.18
CA LEU A 74 -11.41 6.08 -8.25
C LEU A 74 -11.08 7.47 -7.70
N LEU A 75 -10.03 8.07 -8.25
CA LEU A 75 -9.45 9.33 -7.84
C LEU A 75 -9.35 10.28 -9.03
N THR A 76 -9.43 11.58 -8.76
CA THR A 76 -9.06 12.59 -9.76
C THR A 76 -7.54 12.57 -10.01
N LEU A 77 -7.10 13.10 -11.15
CA LEU A 77 -5.66 13.27 -11.42
C LEU A 77 -4.95 14.07 -10.32
N GLY A 78 -5.60 15.13 -9.82
CA GLY A 78 -5.04 15.96 -8.74
C GLY A 78 -4.84 15.18 -7.45
N GLN A 79 -5.84 14.37 -7.04
CA GLN A 79 -5.73 13.50 -5.87
C GLN A 79 -4.61 12.47 -6.03
N PHE A 80 -4.56 11.78 -7.17
CA PHE A 80 -3.51 10.80 -7.44
C PHE A 80 -2.12 11.44 -7.40
N SER A 81 -1.96 12.62 -8.02
CA SER A 81 -0.69 13.35 -8.06
C SER A 81 -0.24 13.82 -6.67
N ASP A 82 -1.17 14.28 -5.84
CA ASP A 82 -0.86 14.71 -4.47
C ASP A 82 -0.51 13.53 -3.56
N ILE A 83 -1.18 12.38 -3.73
CA ILE A 83 -0.82 11.13 -3.03
C ILE A 83 0.57 10.67 -3.46
N ALA A 84 0.87 10.71 -4.76
CA ALA A 84 2.19 10.39 -5.30
C ALA A 84 3.28 11.25 -4.66
N ALA A 85 3.08 12.57 -4.64
CA ALA A 85 4.03 13.50 -4.05
C ALA A 85 4.31 13.15 -2.58
N GLN A 86 3.26 12.87 -1.79
CA GLN A 86 3.41 12.48 -0.38
C GLN A 86 4.20 11.16 -0.20
N GLU A 87 3.91 10.13 -1.00
CA GLU A 87 4.65 8.85 -0.96
C GLU A 87 6.14 9.04 -1.32
N MET A 88 6.43 10.00 -2.19
CA MET A 88 7.79 10.34 -2.62
C MET A 88 8.49 11.32 -1.65
N GLY A 89 7.82 11.74 -0.57
CA GLY A 89 8.36 12.72 0.39
C GLY A 89 8.45 14.15 -0.17
N ARG A 90 7.62 14.48 -1.16
CA ARG A 90 7.52 15.78 -1.83
C ARG A 90 6.26 16.51 -1.37
N ALA A 91 6.24 17.83 -1.54
CA ALA A 91 5.05 18.62 -1.27
C ALA A 91 3.98 18.40 -2.36
N PRO A 92 2.71 18.19 -1.99
CA PRO A 92 1.58 18.23 -2.92
C PRO A 92 1.45 19.57 -3.63
N GLY A 93 0.70 19.62 -4.73
CA GLY A 93 0.37 20.89 -5.40
C GLY A 93 0.61 20.95 -6.89
N ARG A 94 1.09 19.87 -7.52
CA ARG A 94 1.31 19.81 -8.97
C ARG A 94 0.79 18.49 -9.52
N ASP A 95 0.16 18.57 -10.68
CA ASP A 95 -0.30 17.38 -11.39
C ASP A 95 0.89 16.68 -12.06
N LEU A 96 0.86 15.35 -12.02
CA LEU A 96 1.82 14.53 -12.75
C LEU A 96 1.54 14.59 -14.24
N ALA A 97 2.59 14.73 -15.04
CA ALA A 97 2.50 14.56 -16.48
C ALA A 97 2.43 13.06 -16.82
N LEU A 98 1.21 12.52 -16.89
CA LEU A 98 0.96 11.14 -17.27
C LEU A 98 0.93 11.04 -18.80
N GLY A 99 2.02 10.60 -19.43
CA GLY A 99 2.05 10.38 -20.88
C GLY A 99 1.22 9.17 -21.31
N ASP A 100 0.72 9.17 -22.54
CA ASP A 100 -0.15 8.10 -23.09
C ASP A 100 0.45 6.70 -22.94
N GLY A 101 1.78 6.56 -23.05
CA GLY A 101 2.47 5.29 -22.86
C GLY A 101 2.37 4.72 -21.44
N LEU A 102 2.31 5.59 -20.42
CA LEU A 102 2.13 5.18 -19.02
C LEU A 102 0.70 4.71 -18.76
N LEU A 103 -0.29 5.28 -19.44
CA LEU A 103 -1.70 4.98 -19.18
C LEU A 103 -2.17 3.66 -19.81
N ARG A 104 -1.30 2.97 -20.56
CA ARG A 104 -1.58 1.65 -21.12
C ARG A 104 -1.16 0.55 -20.15
N PRO A 105 -1.85 -0.61 -20.11
CA PRO A 105 -1.43 -1.76 -19.31
C PRO A 105 0.05 -2.11 -19.57
N GLY A 106 0.83 -2.27 -18.50
CA GLY A 106 2.28 -2.50 -18.56
C GLY A 106 3.13 -1.24 -18.72
N GLY A 107 2.51 -0.08 -18.95
CA GLY A 107 3.18 1.21 -18.98
C GLY A 107 3.83 1.52 -17.63
N SER A 108 5.05 2.06 -17.66
CA SER A 108 5.76 2.48 -16.45
C SER A 108 6.54 3.77 -16.65
N ALA A 109 6.73 4.51 -15.56
CA ALA A 109 7.51 5.75 -15.57
C ALA A 109 8.22 5.94 -14.23
N ARG A 110 9.55 6.09 -14.29
CA ARG A 110 10.37 6.42 -13.12
C ARG A 110 10.43 7.94 -12.94
N LEU A 111 9.89 8.42 -11.82
CA LEU A 111 9.82 9.83 -11.43
C LEU A 111 10.96 10.27 -10.49
N GLY A 112 11.88 9.36 -10.18
CA GLY A 112 13.13 9.66 -9.48
C GLY A 112 13.82 8.43 -8.85
N PRO A 113 14.85 8.63 -8.01
CA PRO A 113 15.68 7.56 -7.47
C PRO A 113 15.07 6.81 -6.27
N GLY A 114 13.97 7.29 -5.67
CA GLY A 114 13.41 6.74 -4.44
C GLY A 114 12.67 5.40 -4.60
N ARG A 115 12.28 4.82 -3.45
CA ARG A 115 11.70 3.46 -3.37
C ARG A 115 10.25 3.35 -3.85
N TYR A 116 9.52 4.46 -3.90
CA TYR A 116 8.15 4.55 -4.44
C TYR A 116 8.09 5.63 -5.52
N GLU A 117 9.14 5.74 -6.32
CA GLU A 117 9.24 6.73 -7.39
C GLU A 117 9.00 6.13 -8.78
N THR A 118 8.42 4.94 -8.87
CA THR A 118 8.01 4.34 -10.15
C THR A 118 6.50 4.21 -10.21
N LEU A 119 5.90 4.79 -11.25
CA LEU A 119 4.52 4.56 -11.63
C LEU A 119 4.42 3.34 -12.52
N VAL A 120 3.37 2.55 -12.32
CA VAL A 120 3.02 1.42 -13.18
C VAL A 120 1.51 1.43 -13.42
N CYS A 121 1.10 1.19 -14.67
CA CYS A 121 -0.27 0.83 -15.01
C CYS A 121 -0.43 -0.69 -14.97
N ALA A 122 -1.04 -1.17 -13.89
CA ALA A 122 -1.20 -2.59 -13.61
C ALA A 122 -2.40 -3.23 -14.37
N GLY A 123 -3.09 -2.45 -15.20
CA GLY A 123 -4.24 -2.91 -15.97
C GLY A 123 -5.26 -1.80 -16.20
N GLU A 124 -6.45 -2.21 -16.61
CA GLU A 124 -7.59 -1.31 -16.86
C GLU A 124 -8.81 -1.80 -16.08
N LEU A 125 -9.61 -0.86 -15.59
CA LEU A 125 -10.87 -1.12 -14.93
C LEU A 125 -11.93 -0.14 -15.44
N ALA A 126 -12.96 -0.66 -16.11
CA ALA A 126 -14.07 0.13 -16.65
C ALA A 126 -13.62 1.30 -17.56
N GLY A 127 -12.67 1.04 -18.46
CA GLY A 127 -12.13 2.07 -19.38
C GLY A 127 -11.10 3.01 -18.75
N LEU A 128 -10.71 2.80 -17.49
CA LEU A 128 -9.76 3.66 -16.78
C LEU A 128 -8.49 2.90 -16.36
N PRO A 129 -7.31 3.53 -16.45
CA PRO A 129 -6.05 2.90 -16.06
C PRO A 129 -5.97 2.69 -14.54
N VAL A 130 -5.47 1.53 -14.13
CA VAL A 130 -5.20 1.22 -12.72
C VAL A 130 -3.73 1.49 -12.42
N LEU A 131 -3.46 2.67 -11.86
CA LEU A 131 -2.11 3.10 -11.55
C LEU A 131 -1.70 2.75 -10.11
N THR A 132 -0.43 2.40 -9.93
CA THR A 132 0.20 2.17 -8.62
C THR A 132 1.60 2.78 -8.56
N PHE A 133 2.11 2.94 -7.34
CA PHE A 133 3.49 3.36 -7.06
C PHE A 133 4.27 2.18 -6.50
N THR A 134 5.44 1.90 -7.04
CA THR A 134 6.31 0.81 -6.58
C THR A 134 7.79 1.19 -6.72
N ALA A 135 8.67 0.26 -6.40
CA ALA A 135 10.11 0.38 -6.62
C ALA A 135 10.46 0.16 -8.11
N PRO A 136 11.57 0.71 -8.60
CA PRO A 136 12.05 0.47 -9.97
C PRO A 136 12.70 -0.92 -10.15
N TRP A 137 12.71 -1.76 -9.11
CA TRP A 137 13.41 -3.04 -9.11
C TRP A 137 12.43 -4.19 -9.24
N ASP A 138 12.85 -5.20 -9.99
CA ASP A 138 12.17 -6.48 -9.99
C ASP A 138 12.42 -7.18 -8.64
N SER A 139 11.55 -8.11 -8.31
CA SER A 139 11.62 -8.85 -7.05
C SER A 139 12.94 -9.61 -6.86
N GLY A 140 13.63 -9.98 -7.95
CA GLY A 140 14.94 -10.64 -7.93
C GLY A 140 16.15 -9.72 -7.71
N ASP A 141 15.99 -8.40 -7.91
CA ASP A 141 17.11 -7.44 -7.91
C ASP A 141 17.47 -6.92 -6.52
N VAL A 142 16.65 -7.23 -5.51
CA VAL A 142 16.79 -6.68 -4.17
C VAL A 142 16.68 -7.80 -3.13
N PRO A 143 17.57 -7.83 -2.11
CA PRO A 143 17.45 -8.77 -1.01
C PRO A 143 16.10 -8.62 -0.31
N TRP A 144 15.40 -9.75 -0.17
CA TRP A 144 14.15 -9.79 0.54
C TRP A 144 14.37 -9.57 2.04
N LEU A 145 13.37 -8.98 2.69
CA LEU A 145 13.41 -8.72 4.12
C LEU A 145 12.06 -9.07 4.74
N ALA A 146 12.08 -9.83 5.83
CA ALA A 146 10.86 -10.21 6.53
C ALA A 146 10.07 -8.99 7.00
N PRO A 147 8.76 -8.91 6.70
CA PRO A 147 7.90 -7.88 7.27
C PRO A 147 7.74 -8.10 8.77
N SER A 148 7.39 -7.04 9.49
CA SER A 148 7.07 -7.14 10.92
C SER A 148 5.63 -7.63 11.13
N ALA A 149 5.36 -8.15 12.32
CA ALA A 149 4.02 -8.59 12.74
C ALA A 149 2.97 -7.49 12.56
N GLY A 150 3.27 -6.27 13.02
CA GLY A 150 2.37 -5.13 12.92
C GLY A 150 2.06 -4.74 11.47
N TYR A 151 3.04 -4.88 10.57
CA TYR A 151 2.83 -4.60 9.15
C TYR A 151 2.00 -5.68 8.46
N LEU A 152 2.25 -6.96 8.76
CA LEU A 152 1.44 -8.06 8.24
C LEU A 152 -0.02 -7.96 8.70
N ARG A 153 -0.25 -7.61 9.97
CA ARG A 153 -1.59 -7.31 10.48
C ARG A 153 -2.26 -6.22 9.67
N GLN A 154 -1.60 -5.07 9.49
CA GLN A 154 -2.14 -3.95 8.73
C GLN A 154 -2.50 -4.31 7.28
N LEU A 155 -1.72 -5.18 6.62
CA LEU A 155 -2.03 -5.67 5.27
C LEU A 155 -3.18 -6.68 5.29
N GLY A 156 -3.18 -7.61 6.25
CA GLY A 156 -4.21 -8.63 6.39
C GLY A 156 -5.58 -8.04 6.71
N ASP A 157 -5.66 -7.10 7.65
CA ASP A 157 -6.90 -6.35 7.94
C ASP A 157 -7.43 -5.67 6.66
N GLY A 158 -6.52 -5.08 5.89
CA GLY A 158 -6.84 -4.48 4.60
C GLY A 158 -7.35 -5.47 3.55
N LEU A 159 -6.97 -6.75 3.59
CA LEU A 159 -7.50 -7.79 2.72
C LEU A 159 -8.86 -8.31 3.20
N VAL A 160 -9.04 -8.45 4.51
CA VAL A 160 -10.30 -8.87 5.13
C VAL A 160 -11.39 -7.82 4.89
N GLU A 161 -11.17 -6.57 5.30
CA GLU A 161 -12.08 -5.44 5.03
C GLU A 161 -12.18 -5.12 3.54
N GLY A 162 -11.05 -5.32 2.83
CA GLY A 162 -10.82 -5.02 1.43
C GLY A 162 -11.74 -5.77 0.49
N ARG A 163 -11.70 -7.08 0.69
CA ARG A 163 -12.13 -8.11 -0.26
C ARG A 163 -13.08 -9.13 0.34
N GLY A 164 -13.44 -8.99 1.62
CA GLY A 164 -14.23 -9.98 2.33
C GLY A 164 -13.50 -11.32 2.49
N TRP A 165 -12.16 -11.32 2.45
CA TRP A 165 -11.40 -12.54 2.66
C TRP A 165 -11.52 -13.02 4.09
N SER A 166 -11.52 -14.34 4.29
CA SER A 166 -11.32 -14.87 5.63
C SER A 166 -9.90 -14.54 6.11
N PRO A 167 -9.69 -14.34 7.42
CA PRO A 167 -8.35 -14.06 7.92
C PRO A 167 -7.35 -15.20 7.62
N ALA A 168 -7.83 -16.45 7.45
CA ALA A 168 -7.00 -17.60 7.05
C ALA A 168 -6.48 -17.44 5.63
N ARG A 169 -7.35 -17.03 4.69
CA ARG A 169 -6.94 -16.78 3.30
C ARG A 169 -5.94 -15.62 3.23
N ALA A 170 -6.20 -14.53 3.95
CA ALA A 170 -5.28 -13.39 4.01
C ALA A 170 -3.91 -13.78 4.59
N ALA A 171 -3.91 -14.54 5.69
CA ALA A 171 -2.69 -15.01 6.33
C ALA A 171 -1.86 -15.93 5.44
N HIS A 172 -2.50 -16.91 4.79
CA HIS A 172 -1.83 -17.80 3.85
C HIS A 172 -1.22 -17.04 2.67
N TYR A 173 -1.98 -16.11 2.08
CA TYR A 173 -1.49 -15.29 0.97
C TYR A 173 -0.23 -14.51 1.38
N LEU A 174 -0.30 -13.78 2.50
CA LEU A 174 0.81 -12.93 2.94
C LEU A 174 2.06 -13.73 3.35
N ALA A 175 1.88 -14.86 4.06
CA ALA A 175 2.98 -15.70 4.51
C ALA A 175 3.74 -16.39 3.36
N THR A 176 3.11 -16.57 2.19
CA THR A 176 3.75 -17.20 1.03
C THR A 176 4.51 -16.23 0.13
N ARG A 177 4.35 -14.91 0.32
CA ARG A 177 5.01 -13.91 -0.51
C ARG A 177 6.52 -13.83 -0.23
N PRO A 178 7.36 -13.52 -1.25
CA PRO A 178 8.79 -13.37 -1.05
C PRO A 178 9.13 -12.35 0.05
N GLY A 179 10.14 -12.67 0.85
CA GLY A 179 10.48 -11.96 2.08
C GLY A 179 9.67 -12.39 3.30
N ALA A 180 8.39 -12.73 3.18
CA ALA A 180 7.63 -13.35 4.27
C ALA A 180 7.83 -14.87 4.32
N ARG A 181 7.90 -15.52 3.15
CA ARG A 181 8.08 -16.97 3.00
C ARG A 181 9.31 -17.46 3.76
N GLY A 182 9.12 -18.48 4.60
CA GLY A 182 10.17 -19.07 5.44
C GLY A 182 10.46 -18.31 6.74
N HIS A 183 9.90 -17.10 6.91
CA HIS A 183 9.99 -16.33 8.16
C HIS A 183 8.66 -16.27 8.91
N TRP A 184 7.55 -16.42 8.19
CA TRP A 184 6.21 -16.39 8.74
C TRP A 184 5.45 -17.66 8.40
N ASP A 185 4.91 -18.29 9.43
CA ASP A 185 3.95 -19.39 9.29
C ASP A 185 2.53 -18.82 9.09
N PRO A 186 1.72 -19.36 8.15
CA PRO A 186 0.34 -18.93 7.96
C PRO A 186 -0.52 -18.93 9.23
N ALA A 187 -0.34 -19.89 10.15
CA ALA A 187 -1.11 -19.91 11.41
C ALA A 187 -0.65 -18.79 12.36
N ALA A 188 0.64 -18.51 12.41
CA ALA A 188 1.17 -17.35 13.16
C ALA A 188 0.61 -16.03 12.61
N VAL A 189 0.56 -15.84 11.29
CA VAL A 189 -0.05 -14.65 10.68
C VAL A 189 -1.55 -14.61 10.94
N ARG A 190 -2.25 -15.75 10.91
CA ARG A 190 -3.68 -15.83 11.25
C ARG A 190 -3.95 -15.36 12.68
N ALA A 191 -3.15 -15.79 13.64
CA ALA A 191 -3.28 -15.35 15.04
C ALA A 191 -3.15 -13.83 15.18
N LEU A 192 -2.29 -13.19 14.38
CA LEU A 192 -2.21 -11.73 14.32
C LEU A 192 -3.53 -11.09 13.86
N LEU A 193 -4.25 -11.72 12.93
CA LEU A 193 -5.51 -11.17 12.40
C LEU A 193 -6.73 -11.45 13.28
N ASP A 194 -6.68 -12.51 14.09
CA ASP A 194 -7.77 -12.83 15.03
C ASP A 194 -7.70 -12.02 16.33
N THR A 195 -6.54 -11.48 16.69
CA THR A 195 -6.43 -10.66 17.91
C THR A 195 -7.09 -9.30 17.65
N PRO A 196 -8.01 -8.83 18.50
CA PRO A 196 -8.49 -7.46 18.43
C PRO A 196 -7.32 -6.47 18.50
N ALA A 197 -7.38 -5.38 17.73
CA ALA A 197 -6.36 -4.34 17.84
C ALA A 197 -6.41 -3.74 19.25
N GLU A 198 -5.42 -4.06 20.10
CA GLU A 198 -5.19 -3.29 21.33
C GLU A 198 -4.75 -1.89 20.93
N TRP A 199 -5.67 -0.93 20.99
CA TRP A 199 -5.29 0.47 21.04
C TRP A 199 -4.57 0.69 22.38
N PRO A 200 -3.34 1.27 22.43
CA PRO A 200 -2.75 1.61 23.70
C PRO A 200 -3.70 2.58 24.41
N ALA A 201 -4.32 2.13 25.49
CA ALA A 201 -5.09 2.97 26.38
C ALA A 201 -4.19 4.16 26.74
N GLY A 202 -4.58 5.35 26.26
CA GLY A 202 -3.94 6.58 26.67
C GLY A 202 -3.92 6.57 28.19
N ARG A 203 -2.74 6.61 28.80
CA ARG A 203 -2.59 6.87 30.23
C ARG A 203 -2.99 8.32 30.49
N GLY A 204 -4.28 8.61 30.38
CA GLY A 204 -4.88 9.79 30.97
C GLY A 204 -4.96 9.55 32.47
N ARG A 205 -4.01 10.12 33.21
CA ARG A 205 -4.25 10.37 34.64
C ARG A 205 -5.36 11.43 34.73
N PRO A 206 -6.39 11.23 35.56
CA PRO A 206 -7.34 12.30 35.84
C PRO A 206 -6.60 13.41 36.58
N TRP A 207 -6.80 14.64 36.11
CA TRP A 207 -6.28 15.84 36.76
C TRP A 207 -7.02 16.02 38.10
N SER A 208 -6.25 16.09 39.18
CA SER A 208 -6.60 16.84 40.39
C SER A 208 -6.04 18.25 40.27
#